data_AF-A0A959JI60-F1
#
_entry.id   AF-A0A959JI60-F1
#
_cell.length_a   1.000
_cell.length_b   1.000
_cell.length_c   1.000
_cell.angle_alpha   90.00
_cell.angle_beta   90.00
_cell.angle_gamma   90.00
#
_symmetry.space_group_name_H-M   'P 1'
#
loop_
_entity.id
_entity.type
_entity.pdbx_description
1 polymer ?
#
loop_
_entity_poly.entity_id
_entity_poly.type
_entity_poly.pdbx_seq_one_letter_code
_entity_poly.pdbx_strand_id
1 'polypeptide(L)'
;KVKGNDLNFRLDYSLRDDVTINHILDQNQSEPTRGTKTISLAPSVDYQVNNNLNLRLFVDYSQTQPKTSLGYPITRIQGGIRVRLELE
;
A
#
# COMPACT_ATOMS: atom_id res chain seq x y z
N LYS A 1 -37.43 -11.62 2.19
CA LYS A 1 -36.27 -11.54 1.28
C LYS A 1 -35.18 -10.77 1.99
N VAL A 2 -34.12 -11.43 2.42
CA VAL A 2 -32.94 -10.73 2.94
C VAL A 2 -32.39 -9.97 1.74
N LYS A 3 -32.50 -8.64 1.73
CA LYS A 3 -31.71 -7.83 0.80
C LYS A 3 -30.27 -8.17 1.15
N GLY A 4 -29.60 -8.94 0.29
CA GLY A 4 -28.22 -9.32 0.48
C GLY A 4 -27.42 -8.05 0.40
N ASN A 5 -27.10 -7.47 1.55
CA ASN A 5 -26.19 -6.35 1.60
C ASN A 5 -24.82 -6.91 1.21
N ASP A 6 -24.38 -6.57 0.02
CA ASP A 6 -23.15 -7.11 -0.55
C ASP A 6 -21.95 -6.59 0.26
N LEU A 7 -21.24 -7.53 0.87
CA LEU A 7 -19.99 -7.27 1.58
C LEU A 7 -18.85 -7.72 0.68
N ASN A 8 -17.97 -6.78 0.36
CA ASN A 8 -16.77 -7.03 -0.44
C ASN A 8 -15.53 -6.83 0.42
N PHE A 9 -14.72 -7.87 0.53
CA PHE A 9 -13.46 -7.85 1.25
C PHE A 9 -12.31 -7.90 0.24
N ARG A 10 -11.38 -6.95 0.34
CA ARG A 10 -10.16 -6.90 -0.48
C ARG A 10 -8.95 -6.83 0.43
N LEU A 11 -7.93 -7.62 0.11
CA LEU A 11 -6.63 -7.56 0.75
C LEU A 11 -5.58 -7.47 -0.34
N ASP A 12 -4.96 -6.29 -0.45
CA ASP A 12 -3.91 -6.05 -1.42
C ASP A 12 -2.55 -6.08 -0.70
N TYR A 13 -1.66 -6.95 -1.15
CA TYR A 13 -0.28 -7.04 -0.66
C TYR A 13 0.70 -6.73 -1.79
N SER A 14 1.71 -5.92 -1.50
CA SER A 14 2.72 -5.50 -2.47
C SER A 14 4.11 -5.51 -1.86
N LEU A 15 5.06 -6.07 -2.61
CA LEU A 15 6.47 -6.05 -2.30
C LEU A 15 7.21 -5.45 -3.50
N ARG A 16 7.93 -4.37 -3.27
CA ARG A 16 8.78 -3.73 -4.27
C ARG A 16 10.21 -3.66 -3.76
N ASP A 17 11.16 -4.10 -4.56
CA ASP A 17 12.58 -3.96 -4.25
C ASP A 17 13.27 -3.30 -5.44
N ASP A 18 13.61 -2.03 -5.27
CA ASP A 18 14.33 -1.24 -6.27
C ASP A 18 15.80 -1.16 -5.86
N VAL A 19 16.70 -1.58 -6.74
CA VAL A 19 18.16 -1.51 -6.53
C VAL A 19 18.80 -0.89 -7.76
N THR A 20 19.60 0.14 -7.55
CA THR A 20 20.44 0.77 -8.57
C THR A 20 21.89 0.55 -8.19
N ILE A 21 22.57 -0.26 -9.00
CA ILE A 21 23.99 -0.62 -8.82
C ILE A 21 24.79 0.18 -9.84
N ASN A 22 25.85 0.86 -9.39
CA ASN A 22 26.82 1.47 -10.29
C ASN A 22 27.97 0.48 -10.51
N HIS A 23 28.23 0.12 -11.77
CA HIS A 23 29.27 -0.84 -12.15
C HIS A 23 30.45 -0.07 -12.75
N ILE A 24 31.57 0.02 -12.04
CA ILE A 24 32.80 0.59 -12.57
C ILE A 24 33.61 -0.56 -13.20
N LEU A 25 33.96 -0.46 -14.49
CA LEU A 25 34.63 -1.56 -15.22
C LEU A 25 36.07 -1.84 -14.76
N ASP A 26 36.71 -0.87 -14.09
CA ASP A 26 38.15 -0.90 -13.76
C ASP A 26 38.41 -1.22 -12.27
N GLN A 27 37.36 -1.26 -11.44
CA GLN A 27 37.41 -1.67 -10.04
C GLN A 27 36.31 -2.70 -9.81
N ASN A 28 36.67 -3.89 -9.35
CA ASN A 28 35.75 -5.02 -9.12
C ASN A 28 34.81 -4.80 -7.90
N GLN A 29 34.30 -3.58 -7.74
CA GLN A 29 33.57 -3.11 -6.58
C GLN A 29 32.27 -2.47 -7.06
N SER A 30 31.17 -3.20 -6.86
CA SER A 30 29.81 -2.77 -7.19
C SER A 30 29.22 -2.05 -5.99
N GLU A 31 29.31 -0.72 -5.97
CA GLU A 31 28.74 0.08 -4.88
C GLU A 31 27.24 0.34 -5.16
N PRO A 32 26.31 -0.17 -4.32
CA PRO A 32 24.89 0.11 -4.45
C PRO A 32 24.64 1.60 -4.13
N THR A 33 24.47 2.41 -5.17
CA THR A 33 24.39 3.87 -5.03
C THR A 33 23.01 4.30 -4.51
N ARG A 34 21.94 3.60 -4.91
CA ARG A 34 20.55 3.90 -4.51
C ARG A 34 19.71 2.62 -4.49
N GLY A 35 18.68 2.59 -3.65
CA GLY A 35 17.69 1.52 -3.66
C GLY A 35 16.70 1.65 -2.51
N THR A 36 15.47 1.17 -2.71
CA THR A 36 14.41 1.19 -1.71
C THR A 36 13.64 -0.11 -1.75
N LYS A 37 13.46 -0.72 -0.59
CA LYS A 37 12.53 -1.83 -0.40
C LYS A 37 11.23 -1.28 0.19
N THR A 38 10.13 -1.41 -0.53
CA THR A 38 8.80 -1.01 -0.05
C THR A 38 7.91 -2.23 0.13
N ILE A 39 7.33 -2.36 1.31
CA ILE A 39 6.33 -3.37 1.65
C ILE A 39 5.04 -2.62 1.91
N SER A 40 3.97 -2.99 1.22
CA SER A 40 2.65 -2.39 1.42
C SER A 40 1.59 -3.46 1.63
N LEU A 41 0.66 -3.18 2.53
CA LEU A 41 -0.48 -4.02 2.87
C LEU A 41 -1.71 -3.12 3.00
N ALA A 42 -2.75 -3.40 2.21
CA ALA A 42 -3.96 -2.60 2.13
C ALA A 42 -5.23 -3.47 2.21
N PRO A 43 -5.63 -3.92 3.42
CA PRO A 43 -6.95 -4.48 3.63
C PRO A 43 -8.03 -3.39 3.54
N SER A 44 -9.11 -3.70 2.82
CA SER A 44 -10.32 -2.88 2.78
C SER A 44 -11.58 -3.74 2.78
N VAL A 45 -12.61 -3.23 3.45
CA VAL A 45 -13.94 -3.85 3.51
C VAL A 45 -14.95 -2.83 3.05
N ASP A 46 -15.67 -3.16 1.99
CA ASP A 46 -16.73 -2.37 1.40
C ASP A 46 -18.07 -3.04 1.70
N TYR A 47 -19.00 -2.29 2.29
CA TYR A 47 -20.34 -2.76 2.62
C TYR A 47 -21.39 -1.86 1.99
N GLN A 48 -22.20 -2.45 1.12
CA GLN A 48 -23.32 -1.74 0.50
C GLN A 48 -24.56 -1.86 1.39
N VAL A 49 -24.87 -0.80 2.12
CA VAL A 49 -26.03 -0.76 3.02
C VAL A 49 -27.32 -0.65 2.21
N ASN A 50 -27.32 0.23 1.19
CA ASN A 50 -28.41 0.47 0.25
C ASN A 50 -27.81 0.95 -1.08
N ASN A 51 -28.64 1.12 -2.11
CA ASN A 51 -28.20 1.70 -3.40
C ASN A 51 -27.57 3.09 -3.23
N ASN A 52 -28.00 3.85 -2.23
CA ASN A 52 -27.58 5.23 -1.99
C ASN A 52 -26.53 5.39 -0.89
N LEU A 53 -26.15 4.31 -0.19
CA LEU A 53 -25.23 4.36 0.95
C LEU A 53 -24.22 3.21 0.89
N ASN A 54 -22.95 3.58 0.76
CA ASN A 54 -21.82 2.66 0.82
C ASN A 54 -20.88 3.05 1.96
N LEU A 55 -20.50 2.05 2.75
CA LEU A 55 -19.55 2.18 3.85
C LEU A 55 -18.27 1.42 3.49
N ARG A 56 -17.12 2.09 3.56
CA ARG A 56 -15.81 1.47 3.33
C ARG A 56 -14.89 1.68 4.52
N LEU A 57 -14.37 0.58 5.05
CA LEU A 57 -13.28 0.56 6.01
C LEU A 57 -11.99 0.25 5.27
N PHE A 58 -10.94 1.02 5.49
CA PHE A 58 -9.66 0.77 4.83
C PHE A 58 -8.50 1.05 5.78
N VAL A 59 -7.44 0.26 5.65
CA VAL A 59 -6.16 0.47 6.32
C VAL A 59 -5.05 0.25 5.30
N ASP A 60 -4.30 1.30 5.00
CA ASP A 60 -3.11 1.28 4.17
C ASP A 60 -1.87 1.32 5.07
N TYR A 61 -1.16 0.21 5.14
CA TYR A 61 0.15 0.10 5.74
C TYR A 61 1.21 0.11 4.64
N SER A 62 2.21 0.98 4.75
CA SER A 62 3.36 0.97 3.87
C SER A 62 4.64 1.25 4.65
N GLN A 63 5.65 0.43 4.42
CA GLN A 63 6.97 0.57 5.01
C GLN A 63 8.01 0.63 3.89
N THR A 64 8.72 1.74 3.82
CA THR A 64 9.81 1.93 2.86
C THR A 64 11.13 1.96 3.61
N GLN A 65 11.94 0.94 3.39
CA GLN A 65 13.30 0.81 3.91
C GLN A 65 14.29 1.19 2.80
N PRO A 66 14.97 2.34 2.89
CA PRO A 66 16.04 2.69 1.96
C PRO A 66 17.25 1.78 2.19
N LYS A 67 17.87 1.32 1.10
CA LYS A 67 19.09 0.48 1.12
C LYS A 67 20.38 1.30 1.16
N THR A 68 20.28 2.64 1.11
CA THR A 68 21.42 3.55 1.21
C THR A 68 21.63 4.02 2.65
N SER A 69 22.88 4.19 3.07
CA SER A 69 23.27 4.56 4.43
C SER A 69 22.80 5.96 4.89
N LEU A 70 22.26 6.78 3.98
CA LEU A 70 21.75 8.13 4.25
C LEU A 70 20.22 8.18 4.40
N GLY A 71 19.51 7.08 4.15
CA GLY A 71 18.05 7.04 4.19
C GLY A 71 17.53 6.53 5.54
N TYR A 72 16.47 7.17 6.04
CA TYR A 72 15.73 6.68 7.21
C TYR A 72 14.54 5.82 6.77
N PRO A 73 14.23 4.72 7.48
CA PRO A 73 13.03 3.93 7.19
C PRO A 73 11.78 4.76 7.48
N ILE A 74 10.85 4.79 6.53
CA ILE A 74 9.58 5.50 6.66
C ILE A 74 8.48 4.46 6.76
N THR A 75 7.73 4.49 7.86
CA THR A 75 6.50 3.72 8.03
C THR A 75 5.33 4.67 7.99
N ARG A 76 4.39 4.43 7.08
CA ARG A 76 3.15 5.17 6.94
C ARG A 76 1.98 4.23 7.13
N ILE A 77 1.12 4.58 8.08
CA ILE A 77 -0.12 3.87 8.37
C ILE A 77 -1.24 4.88 8.19
N GLN A 78 -2.16 4.60 7.27
CA GLN A 78 -3.33 5.42 7.01
C GLN A 78 -4.54 4.53 7.19
N GLY A 79 -5.44 4.88 8.09
CA GLY A 79 -6.67 4.15 8.30
C GLY A 79 -7.84 5.11 8.32
N GLY A 80 -9.00 4.64 7.90
CA GLY A 80 -10.19 5.46 7.98
C GLY A 80 -11.45 4.73 7.57
N ILE A 81 -12.55 5.44 7.78
CA ILE A 81 -13.88 5.06 7.36
C ILE A 81 -14.30 6.06 6.27
N ARG A 82 -14.72 5.56 5.11
CA ARG A 82 -15.30 6.37 4.04
C ARG A 82 -16.78 6.05 3.97
N VAL A 83 -17.59 7.09 4.04
CA VAL A 83 -19.03 7.00 3.82
C VAL A 83 -19.31 7.68 2.49
N ARG A 84 -19.93 6.96 1.56
CA ARG A 84 -20.37 7.50 0.28
C ARG A 84 -21.89 7.52 0.23
N LEU A 85 -22.44 8.70 0.03
CA LEU A 85 -23.85 8.97 -0.18
C LEU A 85 -24.08 9.31 -1.64
N GLU A 86 -24.99 8.60 -2.29
CA GLU A 86 -25.43 8.87 -3.65
C GLU A 86 -26.87 9.39 -3.59
N LEU A 87 -27.05 10.68 -3.86
CA LEU A 87 -28.36 11.33 -3.87
C LEU A 87 -28.88 11.29 -5.31
N GLU A 88 -29.95 10.52 -5.55
CA GLU A 88 -30.79 10.63 -6.76
C GLU A 88 -31.89 11.67 -6.55
#